data_AF-A0A2G9MQN5-F1
#
_entry.id   AF-A0A2G9MQN5-F1
#
_cell.length_a   1.000
_cell.length_b   1.000
_cell.length_c   1.000
_cell.angle_alpha   90.00
_cell.angle_beta   90.00
_cell.angle_gamma   90.00
#
_symmetry.space_group_name_H-M   'P 1'
#
loop_
_entity.id
_entity.type
_entity.pdbx_description
1 polymer ?
#
loop_
_entity_poly.entity_id
_entity_poly.type
_entity_poly.pdbx_seq_one_letter_code
_entity_poly.pdbx_strand_id
1 'polypeptide(L)'
;MKGLIYFLVLVFLIILIGSGGYYTSEYVKNYSEYLDQERKSLLILEQIQSGFLNQFQEVTNYLNEKNSENVQKYKEHKKTIKKKLNTLKDMNEQFSSERFNSFLNSEESAKVIVEIEQEFVRLDNIFLEIIKLTNLKEWDEAFNLLSGDFRSEVNSINKILSDFQQQAETHTATERIKSRENIKLTQRTFLTFTIITAIFALIFGIITSKKLTREFTDELKRVTSAIRSSLEDIEEFRSYKKKKN
;
A
#
# COMPACT_ATOMS: atom_id res chain seq x y z
N MET A 1 38.06 16.27 -34.28
CA MET A 1 36.64 15.91 -34.43
C MET A 1 36.30 14.50 -33.97
N LYS A 2 36.98 13.44 -34.43
CA LYS A 2 36.65 12.04 -34.03
C LYS A 2 36.71 11.76 -32.52
N GLY A 3 37.72 12.28 -31.81
CA GLY A 3 37.86 12.12 -30.35
C GLY A 3 36.76 12.78 -29.51
N LEU A 4 36.18 13.90 -29.98
CA LEU A 4 35.10 14.60 -29.29
C LEU A 4 33.78 13.80 -29.35
N ILE A 5 33.53 13.15 -30.50
CA ILE A 5 32.36 12.29 -30.71
C ILE A 5 32.47 11.04 -29.83
N TYR A 6 33.66 10.46 -29.69
CA TYR A 6 33.88 9.30 -28.80
C TYR A 6 33.64 9.61 -27.32
N PHE A 7 34.07 10.79 -26.86
CA PHE A 7 33.83 11.24 -25.49
C PHE A 7 32.34 11.50 -25.21
N LEU A 8 31.63 12.15 -26.15
CA LEU A 8 30.20 12.43 -26.01
C LEU A 8 29.34 11.16 -25.98
N VAL A 9 29.66 10.15 -26.79
CA VAL A 9 28.93 8.86 -26.79
C VAL A 9 29.17 8.08 -25.49
N LEU A 10 30.39 8.08 -24.96
CA LEU A 10 30.72 7.43 -23.68
C LEU A 10 30.00 8.11 -22.50
N VAL A 11 29.99 9.44 -22.46
CA VAL A 11 29.29 10.21 -21.43
C VAL A 11 27.79 9.99 -21.50
N PHE A 12 27.20 9.95 -22.71
CA PHE A 12 25.78 9.67 -22.91
C PHE A 12 25.41 8.26 -22.42
N LEU A 13 26.25 7.25 -22.70
CA LEU A 13 26.08 5.88 -22.21
C LEU A 13 26.14 5.75 -20.69
N ILE A 14 27.08 6.45 -20.04
CA ILE A 14 27.21 6.46 -18.56
C ILE A 14 26.00 7.14 -17.92
N ILE A 15 25.54 8.27 -18.48
CA ILE A 15 24.34 8.99 -18.00
C ILE A 15 23.09 8.10 -18.14
N LEU A 16 22.96 7.35 -19.24
CA LEU A 16 21.81 6.48 -19.49
C LEU A 16 21.80 5.22 -18.61
N ILE A 17 22.95 4.59 -18.36
CA ILE A 17 23.06 3.44 -17.46
C ILE A 17 22.85 3.88 -15.99
N GLY A 18 23.45 5.00 -15.60
CA GLY A 18 23.32 5.58 -14.26
C GLY A 18 21.88 6.01 -13.94
N SER A 19 21.20 6.64 -14.90
CA SER A 19 19.80 7.06 -14.72
C SER A 19 18.85 5.86 -14.66
N GLY A 20 18.97 4.87 -15.57
CA GLY A 20 18.10 3.69 -15.58
C GLY A 20 18.17 2.86 -14.29
N GLY A 21 19.37 2.65 -13.74
CA GLY A 21 19.56 1.98 -12.46
C GLY A 21 19.01 2.78 -11.27
N TYR A 22 19.28 4.10 -11.26
CA TYR A 22 18.80 5.01 -10.21
C TYR A 22 17.27 5.02 -10.12
N TYR A 23 16.57 5.20 -11.25
CA TYR A 23 15.10 5.24 -11.30
C TYR A 23 14.46 3.93 -10.83
N THR A 24 15.04 2.77 -11.16
CA THR A 24 14.53 1.48 -10.65
C THR A 24 14.69 1.33 -9.14
N SER A 25 15.83 1.75 -8.59
CA SER A 25 16.10 1.62 -7.15
C SER A 25 15.22 2.54 -6.31
N GLU A 26 15.00 3.78 -6.77
CA GLU A 26 14.18 4.78 -6.07
C GLU A 26 12.69 4.41 -6.13
N TYR A 27 12.21 3.90 -7.28
CA TYR A 27 10.83 3.42 -7.40
C TYR A 27 10.55 2.23 -6.48
N VAL A 28 11.44 1.24 -6.45
CA VAL A 28 11.29 0.05 -5.58
C VAL A 28 11.32 0.44 -4.11
N LYS A 29 12.22 1.36 -3.72
CA LYS A 29 12.31 1.85 -2.34
C LYS A 29 11.02 2.57 -1.93
N ASN A 30 10.57 3.55 -2.70
CA ASN A 30 9.37 4.33 -2.39
C ASN A 30 8.11 3.45 -2.34
N TYR A 31 8.02 2.45 -3.23
CA TYR A 31 6.91 1.49 -3.23
C TYR A 31 6.92 0.56 -2.01
N SER A 32 8.10 0.17 -1.52
CA SER A 32 8.22 -0.62 -0.29
C SER A 32 7.79 0.17 0.96
N GLU A 33 8.15 1.46 1.03
CA GLU A 33 7.74 2.36 2.11
C GLU A 33 6.22 2.59 2.11
N TYR A 34 5.63 2.76 0.93
CA TYR A 34 4.17 2.82 0.73
C TYR A 34 3.45 1.58 1.30
N LEU A 35 3.91 0.37 0.96
CA LEU A 35 3.27 -0.87 1.41
C LEU A 35 3.39 -1.09 2.91
N ASP A 36 4.52 -0.69 3.50
CA ASP A 36 4.72 -0.78 4.94
C ASP A 36 3.77 0.17 5.70
N GLN A 37 3.51 1.37 5.15
CA GLN A 37 2.55 2.29 5.71
C GLN A 37 1.11 1.81 5.62
N GLU A 38 0.66 1.33 4.45
CA GLU A 38 -0.69 0.78 4.32
C GLU A 38 -0.92 -0.36 5.32
N ARG A 39 0.07 -1.24 5.49
CA ARG A 39 0.02 -2.32 6.47
C ARG A 39 -0.07 -1.81 7.90
N LYS A 40 0.70 -0.77 8.26
CA LYS A 40 0.66 -0.15 9.60
C LYS A 40 -0.71 0.46 9.88
N SER A 41 -1.29 1.19 8.93
CA SER A 41 -2.62 1.78 9.10
C SER A 41 -3.71 0.72 9.24
N LEU A 42 -3.68 -0.34 8.42
CA LEU A 42 -4.59 -1.48 8.53
C LEU A 42 -4.52 -2.13 9.92
N LEU A 43 -3.31 -2.36 10.43
CA LEU A 43 -3.12 -2.88 11.78
C LEU A 43 -3.70 -1.95 12.86
N ILE A 44 -3.58 -0.63 12.68
CA ILE A 44 -4.17 0.32 13.62
C ILE A 44 -5.71 0.27 13.58
N LEU A 45 -6.31 0.13 12.41
CA LEU A 45 -7.76 -0.02 12.24
C LEU A 45 -8.28 -1.29 12.92
N GLU A 46 -7.61 -2.43 12.74
CA GLU A 46 -7.95 -3.69 13.44
C GLU A 46 -7.89 -3.53 14.96
N GLN A 47 -6.87 -2.81 15.45
CA GLN A 47 -6.71 -2.54 16.88
C GLN A 47 -7.78 -1.57 17.42
N ILE A 48 -8.25 -0.62 16.61
CA ILE A 48 -9.39 0.24 16.94
C ILE A 48 -10.66 -0.60 17.02
N GLN A 49 -10.91 -1.45 16.02
CA GLN A 49 -12.05 -2.36 15.99
C GLN A 49 -12.11 -3.26 17.23
N SER A 50 -11.00 -3.93 17.54
CA SER A 50 -10.87 -4.74 18.76
C SER A 50 -11.10 -3.90 20.02
N GLY A 51 -10.63 -2.65 20.05
CA GLY A 51 -10.88 -1.72 21.14
C GLY A 51 -12.38 -1.49 21.39
N PHE A 52 -13.17 -1.25 20.34
CA PHE A 52 -14.62 -1.06 20.44
C PHE A 52 -15.35 -2.31 20.94
N LEU A 53 -14.96 -3.48 20.44
CA LEU A 53 -15.50 -4.76 20.91
C LEU A 53 -15.19 -5.00 22.40
N ASN A 54 -13.96 -4.67 22.83
CA ASN A 54 -13.60 -4.76 24.24
C ASN A 54 -14.40 -3.76 25.08
N GLN A 55 -14.59 -2.52 24.63
CA GLN A 55 -15.46 -1.56 25.31
C GLN A 55 -16.88 -2.12 25.50
N PHE A 56 -17.47 -2.70 24.46
CA PHE A 56 -18.77 -3.36 24.54
C PHE A 56 -18.82 -4.47 25.59
N GLN A 57 -17.80 -5.31 25.61
CA GLN A 57 -17.68 -6.37 26.60
C GLN A 57 -17.59 -5.81 28.02
N GLU A 58 -16.81 -4.75 28.24
CA GLU A 58 -16.66 -4.13 29.56
C GLU A 58 -17.97 -3.49 30.04
N VAL A 59 -18.75 -2.82 29.17
CA VAL A 59 -20.07 -2.30 29.55
C VAL A 59 -21.03 -3.44 29.90
N THR A 60 -21.00 -4.53 29.13
CA THR A 60 -21.80 -5.73 29.39
C THR A 60 -21.45 -6.35 30.75
N ASN A 61 -20.16 -6.53 31.03
CA ASN A 61 -19.69 -7.06 32.31
C ASN A 61 -20.04 -6.12 33.46
N TYR A 62 -19.90 -4.80 33.27
CA TYR A 62 -20.31 -3.81 34.27
C TYR A 62 -21.78 -3.95 34.67
N LEU A 63 -22.69 -4.10 33.70
CA LEU A 63 -24.12 -4.24 33.99
C LEU A 63 -24.47 -5.58 34.66
N ASN A 64 -23.81 -6.66 34.26
CA ASN A 64 -24.05 -7.99 34.83
C ASN A 64 -23.45 -8.18 36.23
N GLU A 65 -22.21 -7.76 36.42
CA GLU A 65 -21.44 -8.01 37.65
C GLU A 65 -21.54 -6.86 38.65
N LYS A 66 -21.98 -5.67 38.19
CA LYS A 66 -22.04 -4.43 38.97
C LYS A 66 -20.67 -4.02 39.52
N ASN A 67 -19.60 -4.44 38.87
CA ASN A 67 -18.22 -4.20 39.27
C ASN A 67 -17.67 -2.92 38.60
N SER A 68 -17.28 -1.94 39.42
CA SER A 68 -16.70 -0.67 38.97
C SER A 68 -15.35 -0.81 38.25
N GLU A 69 -14.65 -1.93 38.37
CA GLU A 69 -13.41 -2.19 37.62
C GLU A 69 -13.66 -2.20 36.11
N ASN A 70 -14.80 -2.70 35.65
CA ASN A 70 -15.15 -2.76 34.23
C ASN A 70 -15.36 -1.35 33.64
N VAL A 71 -15.81 -0.37 34.47
CA VAL A 71 -15.85 1.05 34.08
C VAL A 71 -14.45 1.61 33.86
N GLN A 72 -13.47 1.17 34.65
CA GLN A 72 -12.09 1.60 34.50
C GLN A 72 -11.46 0.99 33.24
N LYS A 73 -11.68 -0.31 32.98
CA LYS A 73 -11.24 -0.98 31.74
C LYS A 73 -11.83 -0.32 30.50
N TYR A 74 -13.13 0.03 30.52
CA TYR A 74 -13.75 0.81 29.44
C TYR A 74 -13.00 2.11 29.15
N LYS A 75 -12.64 2.88 30.20
CA LYS A 75 -11.88 4.14 30.05
C LYS A 75 -10.47 3.93 29.51
N GLU A 76 -9.83 2.82 29.84
CA GLU A 76 -8.51 2.46 29.31
C GLU A 76 -8.57 2.09 27.83
N HIS A 77 -9.56 1.30 27.41
CA HIS A 77 -9.82 1.02 26.00
C HIS A 77 -10.15 2.30 25.23
N LYS A 78 -11.01 3.18 25.78
CA LYS A 78 -11.32 4.49 25.21
C LYS A 78 -10.06 5.32 24.94
N LYS A 79 -9.17 5.41 25.92
CA LYS A 79 -7.91 6.16 25.79
C LYS A 79 -7.02 5.57 24.69
N THR A 80 -6.96 4.24 24.63
CA THR A 80 -6.20 3.51 23.62
C THR A 80 -6.74 3.76 22.21
N ILE A 81 -8.05 3.68 22.02
CA ILE A 81 -8.73 3.95 20.74
C ILE A 81 -8.45 5.38 20.29
N LYS A 82 -8.64 6.36 21.18
CA LYS A 82 -8.37 7.78 20.88
C LYS A 82 -6.93 8.03 20.44
N LYS A 83 -5.96 7.40 21.12
CA LYS A 83 -4.53 7.50 20.73
C LYS A 83 -4.30 6.95 19.32
N LYS A 84 -4.90 5.81 18.99
CA LYS A 84 -4.79 5.16 17.68
C LYS A 84 -5.46 5.97 16.57
N LEU A 85 -6.64 6.54 16.83
CA LEU A 85 -7.32 7.44 15.90
C LEU A 85 -6.46 8.66 15.58
N ASN A 86 -5.85 9.28 16.59
CA ASN A 86 -4.90 10.38 16.36
C ASN A 86 -3.70 9.93 15.52
N THR A 87 -3.15 8.74 15.76
CA THR A 87 -2.06 8.21 14.92
C THR A 87 -2.49 8.04 13.47
N LEU A 88 -3.70 7.54 13.20
CA LEU A 88 -4.23 7.44 11.84
C LEU A 88 -4.39 8.81 11.18
N LYS A 89 -4.84 9.81 11.93
CA LYS A 89 -4.91 11.20 11.45
C LYS A 89 -3.54 11.76 11.09
N ASP A 90 -2.58 11.62 11.99
CA ASP A 90 -1.20 12.09 11.76
C ASP A 90 -0.60 11.41 10.51
N MET A 91 -0.86 10.12 10.32
CA MET A 91 -0.44 9.37 9.13
C MET A 91 -1.11 9.87 7.85
N ASN A 92 -2.41 10.17 7.91
CA ASN A 92 -3.18 10.72 6.78
C ASN A 92 -2.68 12.13 6.37
N GLU A 93 -2.28 12.95 7.34
CA GLU A 93 -1.78 14.31 7.09
C GLU A 93 -0.33 14.37 6.57
N GLN A 94 0.54 13.44 6.98
CA GLN A 94 1.99 13.52 6.72
C GLN A 94 2.42 13.13 5.30
N PHE A 95 1.57 12.52 4.47
CA PHE A 95 1.98 11.99 3.17
C PHE A 95 1.22 12.64 2.00
N SER A 96 1.68 13.84 1.65
CA SER A 96 1.32 14.58 0.42
C SER A 96 2.35 14.42 -0.71
N SER A 97 3.17 13.35 -0.71
CA SER A 97 4.20 13.16 -1.75
C SER A 97 3.62 12.51 -3.02
N GLU A 98 3.61 13.30 -4.10
CA GLU A 98 2.89 13.12 -5.37
C GLU A 98 3.16 11.84 -6.19
N ARG A 99 4.01 10.90 -5.76
CA ARG A 99 4.36 9.71 -6.58
C ARG A 99 3.52 8.46 -6.31
N PHE A 100 2.96 8.31 -5.10
CA PHE A 100 2.08 7.21 -4.76
C PHE A 100 1.02 7.72 -3.76
N ASN A 101 -0.18 8.02 -4.23
CA ASN A 101 -1.30 8.31 -3.34
C ASN A 101 -1.67 7.02 -2.60
N SER A 102 -1.32 6.94 -1.32
CA SER A 102 -1.86 5.93 -0.40
C SER A 102 -3.37 6.03 -0.39
N PHE A 103 -4.06 4.89 -0.49
CA PHE A 103 -5.51 4.84 -0.28
C PHE A 103 -5.89 5.52 1.03
N LEU A 104 -5.06 5.31 2.06
CA LEU A 104 -5.23 5.87 3.40
C LEU A 104 -4.95 7.37 3.52
N ASN A 105 -4.44 8.00 2.45
CA ASN A 105 -4.24 9.46 2.35
C ASN A 105 -5.24 10.12 1.38
N SER A 106 -6.36 9.45 1.13
CA SER A 106 -7.42 9.96 0.28
C SER A 106 -8.44 10.77 1.08
N GLU A 107 -9.20 11.60 0.37
CA GLU A 107 -10.38 12.27 0.93
C GLU A 107 -11.38 11.26 1.52
N GLU A 108 -11.47 10.07 0.94
CA GLU A 108 -12.33 8.98 1.40
C GLU A 108 -11.87 8.43 2.75
N SER A 109 -10.56 8.22 2.92
CA SER A 109 -9.96 7.83 4.19
C SER A 109 -10.12 8.87 5.29
N ALA A 110 -9.98 10.15 4.93
CA ALA A 110 -10.24 11.25 5.87
C ALA A 110 -11.71 11.25 6.34
N LYS A 111 -12.66 11.02 5.42
CA LYS A 111 -14.09 10.91 5.76
C LYS A 111 -14.35 9.74 6.70
N VAL A 112 -13.80 8.56 6.42
CA VAL A 112 -13.97 7.39 7.29
C VAL A 112 -13.41 7.62 8.69
N ILE A 113 -12.23 8.25 8.82
CA ILE A 113 -11.66 8.58 10.14
C ILE A 113 -12.60 9.53 10.91
N VAL A 114 -13.18 10.53 10.24
CA VAL A 114 -14.15 11.44 10.85
C VAL A 114 -15.44 10.72 11.25
N GLU A 115 -15.95 9.81 10.42
CA GLU A 115 -17.13 8.99 10.74
C GLU A 115 -16.89 8.13 12.00
N ILE A 116 -15.74 7.44 12.09
CA ILE A 116 -15.37 6.64 13.26
C ILE A 116 -15.30 7.52 14.52
N GLU A 117 -14.81 8.75 14.42
CA GLU A 117 -14.78 9.68 15.56
C GLU A 117 -16.16 10.13 16.00
N GLN A 118 -17.06 10.39 15.06
CA GLN A 118 -18.44 10.76 15.39
C GLN A 118 -19.13 9.62 16.13
N GLU A 119 -18.99 8.39 15.65
CA GLU A 119 -19.56 7.22 16.31
C GLU A 119 -18.89 6.91 17.66
N PHE A 120 -17.57 7.16 17.78
CA PHE A 120 -16.86 7.08 19.06
C PHE A 120 -17.42 8.03 20.11
N VAL A 121 -17.76 9.27 19.71
CA VAL A 121 -18.40 10.25 20.61
C VAL A 121 -19.82 9.81 20.99
N ARG A 122 -20.60 9.26 20.05
CA ARG A 122 -21.95 8.75 20.35
C ARG A 122 -21.91 7.60 21.35
N LEU A 123 -21.03 6.62 21.15
CA LEU A 123 -20.84 5.52 22.10
C LEU A 123 -20.49 6.01 23.51
N ASP A 124 -19.63 7.02 23.61
CA ASP A 124 -19.26 7.60 24.89
C ASP A 124 -20.46 8.26 25.60
N ASN A 125 -21.30 8.97 24.85
CA ASN A 125 -22.52 9.56 25.40
C ASN A 125 -23.50 8.50 25.89
N ILE A 126 -23.71 7.42 25.11
CA ILE A 126 -24.59 6.31 25.51
C ILE A 126 -24.02 5.64 26.77
N PHE A 127 -22.70 5.42 26.83
CA PHE A 127 -22.06 4.87 28.02
C PHE A 127 -22.26 5.74 29.26
N LEU A 128 -22.09 7.06 29.14
CA LEU A 128 -22.33 7.99 30.25
C LEU A 128 -23.77 7.93 30.74
N GLU A 129 -24.74 7.79 29.83
CA GLU A 129 -26.14 7.60 30.20
C GLU A 129 -26.37 6.25 30.90
N ILE A 130 -25.76 5.16 30.42
CA ILE A 130 -25.78 3.86 31.10
C ILE A 130 -25.27 4.00 32.54
N ILE A 131 -24.14 4.69 32.77
CA ILE A 131 -23.60 4.93 34.13
C ILE A 131 -24.57 5.77 34.97
N LYS A 132 -25.25 6.75 34.37
CA LYS A 132 -26.23 7.58 35.08
C LYS A 132 -27.43 6.74 35.53
N LEU A 133 -28.01 5.94 34.63
CA LEU A 133 -29.14 5.07 34.93
C LEU A 133 -28.79 4.03 36.01
N THR A 134 -27.60 3.41 35.94
CA THR A 134 -27.17 2.45 36.97
C THR A 134 -27.01 3.10 38.35
N ASN A 135 -26.53 4.35 38.41
CA ASN A 135 -26.46 5.11 39.67
C ASN A 135 -27.85 5.44 40.24
N LEU A 136 -28.84 5.65 39.36
CA LEU A 136 -30.25 5.81 39.73
C LEU A 136 -30.95 4.47 40.04
N LYS A 137 -30.24 3.34 39.87
CA LYS A 137 -30.76 1.96 40.00
C LYS A 137 -31.83 1.61 38.96
N GLU A 138 -31.85 2.32 37.84
CA GLU A 138 -32.69 2.08 36.67
C GLU A 138 -32.04 1.02 35.76
N TRP A 139 -31.90 -0.21 36.27
CA TRP A 139 -31.14 -1.27 35.62
C TRP A 139 -31.75 -1.71 34.28
N ASP A 140 -33.07 -1.83 34.20
CA ASP A 140 -33.75 -2.28 32.99
C ASP A 140 -33.54 -1.28 31.83
N GLU A 141 -33.57 0.01 32.13
CA GLU A 141 -33.32 1.08 31.17
C GLU A 141 -31.85 1.10 30.71
N ALA A 142 -30.91 0.88 31.64
CA ALA A 142 -29.50 0.71 31.31
C ALA A 142 -29.24 -0.52 30.40
N PHE A 143 -29.91 -1.64 30.65
CA PHE A 143 -29.84 -2.84 29.80
C PHE A 143 -30.49 -2.62 28.42
N ASN A 144 -31.57 -1.84 28.36
CA ASN A 144 -32.21 -1.47 27.09
C ASN A 144 -31.28 -0.60 26.24
N LEU A 145 -30.59 0.38 26.84
CA LEU A 145 -29.57 1.18 26.14
C LEU A 145 -28.39 0.32 25.66
N LEU A 146 -27.92 -0.64 26.46
CA LEU A 146 -26.85 -1.54 26.05
C LEU A 146 -27.25 -2.40 24.84
N SER A 147 -28.42 -3.04 24.94
CA SER A 147 -28.88 -4.03 23.95
C SER A 147 -29.42 -3.40 22.65
N GLY A 148 -29.90 -2.15 22.73
CA GLY A 148 -30.31 -1.33 21.60
C GLY A 148 -29.17 -0.44 21.11
N ASP A 149 -29.20 0.83 21.54
CA ASP A 149 -28.38 1.92 20.99
C ASP A 149 -26.88 1.61 21.04
N PHE A 150 -26.36 1.18 22.19
CA PHE A 150 -24.92 0.94 22.35
C PHE A 150 -24.43 -0.19 21.42
N ARG A 151 -25.16 -1.30 21.33
CA ARG A 151 -24.86 -2.40 20.41
C ARG A 151 -24.96 -1.97 18.95
N SER A 152 -25.97 -1.17 18.61
CA SER A 152 -26.18 -0.66 17.26
C SER A 152 -24.98 0.17 16.81
N GLU A 153 -24.50 1.08 17.66
CA GLU A 153 -23.35 1.93 17.31
C GLU A 153 -22.04 1.14 17.19
N VAL A 154 -21.79 0.15 18.04
CA VAL A 154 -20.63 -0.76 17.88
C VAL A 154 -20.70 -1.52 16.55
N ASN A 155 -21.88 -1.99 16.15
CA ASN A 155 -22.06 -2.66 14.87
C ASN A 155 -21.86 -1.71 13.68
N SER A 156 -22.32 -0.46 13.80
CA SER A 156 -22.11 0.59 12.79
C SER A 156 -20.62 0.84 12.56
N ILE A 157 -19.86 1.03 13.64
CA ILE A 157 -18.41 1.22 13.59
C ILE A 157 -17.70 0.01 12.98
N ASN A 158 -18.07 -1.20 13.41
CA ASN A 158 -17.47 -2.43 12.87
C ASN A 158 -17.71 -2.55 11.36
N LYS A 159 -18.89 -2.15 10.88
CA LYS A 159 -19.19 -2.15 9.45
C LYS A 159 -18.33 -1.12 8.71
N ILE A 160 -18.26 0.12 9.18
CA ILE A 160 -17.44 1.18 8.60
C ILE A 160 -15.97 0.72 8.49
N LEU A 161 -15.42 0.16 9.58
CA LEU A 161 -14.05 -0.33 9.63
C LEU A 161 -13.82 -1.51 8.67
N SER A 162 -14.75 -2.46 8.60
CA SER A 162 -14.66 -3.61 7.70
C SER A 162 -14.74 -3.21 6.23
N ASP A 163 -15.68 -2.35 5.86
CA ASP A 163 -15.85 -1.87 4.49
C ASP A 163 -14.59 -1.10 4.04
N PHE A 164 -14.04 -0.27 4.93
CA PHE A 164 -12.82 0.48 4.68
C PHE A 164 -11.58 -0.42 4.56
N GLN A 165 -11.44 -1.43 5.43
CA GLN A 165 -10.36 -2.41 5.33
C GLN A 165 -10.40 -3.16 3.99
N GLN A 166 -11.59 -3.59 3.55
CA GLN A 166 -11.74 -4.28 2.27
C GLN A 166 -11.33 -3.41 1.08
N GLN A 167 -11.69 -2.13 1.10
CA GLN A 167 -11.30 -1.18 0.06
C GLN A 167 -9.78 -0.96 0.05
N ALA A 168 -9.17 -0.79 1.23
CA ALA A 168 -7.73 -0.65 1.37
C ALA A 168 -6.98 -1.88 0.84
N GLU A 169 -7.39 -3.09 1.23
CA GLU A 169 -6.78 -4.34 0.76
C GLU A 169 -6.89 -4.51 -0.76
N THR A 170 -8.03 -4.14 -1.35
CA THR A 170 -8.26 -4.17 -2.79
C THR A 170 -7.34 -3.19 -3.52
N HIS A 171 -7.17 -1.99 -2.96
CA HIS A 171 -6.26 -0.97 -3.50
C HIS A 171 -4.80 -1.43 -3.44
N THR A 172 -4.34 -1.90 -2.28
CA THR A 172 -3.00 -2.46 -2.08
C THR A 172 -2.71 -3.59 -3.07
N ALA A 173 -3.66 -4.50 -3.27
CA ALA A 173 -3.52 -5.60 -4.22
C ALA A 173 -3.38 -5.11 -5.67
N THR A 174 -4.17 -4.11 -6.05
CA THR A 174 -4.13 -3.50 -7.39
C THR A 174 -2.77 -2.81 -7.62
N GLU A 175 -2.29 -2.03 -6.66
CA GLU A 175 -0.99 -1.38 -6.75
C GLU A 175 0.17 -2.38 -6.77
N ARG A 176 0.04 -3.55 -6.11
CA ARG A 176 1.01 -4.66 -6.24
C ARG A 176 1.07 -5.25 -7.63
N ILE A 177 -0.05 -5.29 -8.34
CA ILE A 177 -0.07 -5.76 -9.73
C ILE A 177 0.57 -4.70 -10.63
N LYS A 178 0.16 -3.43 -10.53
CA LYS A 178 0.72 -2.33 -11.33
C LYS A 178 2.23 -2.15 -11.12
N SER A 179 2.70 -2.18 -9.87
CA SER A 179 4.13 -2.07 -9.56
C SER A 179 4.94 -3.22 -10.17
N ARG A 180 4.43 -4.46 -10.13
CA ARG A 180 5.07 -5.61 -10.80
C ARG A 180 5.11 -5.43 -12.32
N GLU A 181 4.06 -4.88 -12.92
CA GLU A 181 4.04 -4.56 -14.36
C GLU A 181 5.06 -3.47 -14.71
N ASN A 182 5.14 -2.40 -13.91
CA ASN A 182 6.11 -1.33 -14.09
C ASN A 182 7.55 -1.81 -13.91
N ILE A 183 7.85 -2.63 -12.90
CA ILE A 183 9.19 -3.22 -12.70
C ILE A 183 9.57 -4.07 -13.91
N LYS A 184 8.66 -4.92 -14.41
CA LYS A 184 8.89 -5.72 -15.62
C LYS A 184 9.10 -4.85 -16.86
N LEU A 185 8.33 -3.77 -17.01
CA LEU A 185 8.50 -2.84 -18.12
C LEU A 185 9.86 -2.16 -18.06
N THR A 186 10.29 -1.69 -16.89
CA THR A 186 11.60 -1.03 -16.73
C THR A 186 12.74 -2.01 -16.94
N GLN A 187 12.63 -3.26 -16.48
CA GLN A 187 13.60 -4.32 -16.78
C GLN A 187 13.68 -4.60 -18.29
N ARG A 188 12.54 -4.63 -19.00
CA ARG A 188 12.49 -4.79 -20.46
C ARG A 188 13.14 -3.61 -21.18
N THR A 189 12.86 -2.38 -20.76
CA THR A 189 13.48 -1.18 -21.31
C THR A 189 14.99 -1.19 -21.08
N PHE A 190 15.43 -1.57 -19.89
CA PHE A 190 16.86 -1.71 -19.56
C PHE A 190 17.53 -2.77 -20.42
N LEU A 191 16.95 -3.97 -20.55
CA LEU A 191 17.50 -5.04 -21.38
C LEU A 191 17.59 -4.63 -22.86
N THR A 192 16.53 -4.03 -23.38
CA THR A 192 16.51 -3.49 -24.76
C THR A 192 17.59 -2.44 -24.95
N PHE A 193 17.77 -1.56 -23.97
CA PHE A 193 18.82 -0.54 -23.97
C PHE A 193 20.24 -1.14 -23.93
N THR A 194 20.47 -2.16 -23.11
CA THR A 194 21.75 -2.89 -23.04
C THR A 194 22.06 -3.57 -24.37
N ILE A 195 21.06 -4.19 -25.00
CA ILE A 195 21.21 -4.83 -26.32
C ILE A 195 21.57 -3.80 -27.40
N ILE A 196 20.85 -2.68 -27.46
CA ILE A 196 21.13 -1.58 -28.41
C ILE A 196 22.56 -1.07 -28.20
N THR A 197 22.96 -0.84 -26.95
CA THR A 197 24.31 -0.41 -26.59
C THR A 197 25.37 -1.40 -27.07
N ALA A 198 25.16 -2.70 -26.85
CA ALA A 198 26.09 -3.75 -27.28
C ALA A 198 26.22 -3.82 -28.81
N ILE A 199 25.12 -3.67 -29.55
CA ILE A 199 25.11 -3.63 -31.01
C ILE A 199 25.87 -2.40 -31.52
N PHE A 200 25.67 -1.22 -30.91
CA PHE A 200 26.41 -0.01 -31.27
C PHE A 200 27.92 -0.16 -31.02
N ALA A 201 28.32 -0.74 -29.88
CA ALA A 201 29.71 -1.03 -29.57
C ALA A 201 30.34 -2.03 -30.57
N LEU A 202 29.58 -3.05 -30.99
CA LEU A 202 29.98 -4.02 -32.01
C LEU A 202 30.19 -3.36 -33.38
N ILE A 203 29.21 -2.59 -33.88
CA ILE A 203 29.31 -1.86 -35.16
C ILE A 203 30.50 -0.89 -35.12
N PHE A 204 30.68 -0.20 -34.00
CA PHE A 204 31.81 0.71 -33.78
C PHE A 204 33.16 -0.02 -33.80
N GLY A 205 33.26 -1.21 -33.19
CA GLY A 205 34.43 -2.08 -33.23
C GLY A 205 34.78 -2.62 -34.63
N ILE A 206 33.75 -2.90 -35.45
CA ILE A 206 33.93 -3.27 -36.87
C ILE A 206 34.47 -2.09 -37.68
N ILE A 207 33.91 -0.89 -37.50
CA ILE A 207 34.35 0.32 -38.23
C ILE A 207 35.80 0.67 -37.88
N THR A 208 36.22 0.40 -36.64
CA THR A 208 37.57 0.72 -36.15
C THR A 208 38.60 -0.38 -36.39
N SER A 209 38.20 -1.65 -36.59
CA SER A 209 39.13 -2.77 -36.87
C SER A 209 38.96 -3.35 -38.28
N LYS A 210 40.00 -3.29 -39.12
CA LYS A 210 39.99 -3.81 -40.50
C LYS A 210 39.99 -5.35 -40.62
N LYS A 211 39.87 -6.10 -39.53
CA LYS A 211 40.03 -7.56 -39.49
C LYS A 211 39.17 -8.16 -38.39
N LEU A 212 37.95 -8.59 -38.71
CA LEU A 212 37.22 -9.62 -37.93
C LEU A 212 35.96 -10.06 -38.69
N THR A 213 35.97 -11.24 -39.33
CA THR A 213 34.85 -11.64 -40.22
C THR A 213 34.37 -13.10 -40.10
N ARG A 214 34.82 -13.93 -39.14
CA ARG A 214 34.25 -15.28 -38.95
C ARG A 214 33.77 -15.59 -37.52
N GLU A 215 34.65 -15.54 -36.52
CA GLU A 215 34.23 -15.69 -35.10
C GLU A 215 33.15 -14.66 -34.71
N PHE A 216 33.27 -13.47 -35.30
CA PHE A 216 32.33 -12.36 -35.19
C PHE A 216 30.90 -12.69 -35.67
N THR A 217 30.77 -13.46 -36.76
CA THR A 217 29.47 -13.82 -37.33
C THR A 217 28.74 -14.85 -36.44
N ASP A 218 29.49 -15.71 -35.77
CA ASP A 218 28.94 -16.74 -34.91
C ASP A 218 28.52 -16.17 -33.54
N GLU A 219 29.25 -15.20 -32.99
CA GLU A 219 28.86 -14.45 -31.78
C GLU A 219 27.58 -13.62 -32.03
N LEU A 220 27.50 -12.92 -33.17
CA LEU A 220 26.28 -12.19 -33.57
C LEU A 220 25.09 -13.11 -33.75
N LYS A 221 25.27 -14.29 -34.35
CA LYS A 221 24.21 -15.30 -34.47
C LYS A 221 23.74 -15.78 -33.11
N ARG A 222 24.65 -16.03 -32.16
CA ARG A 222 24.31 -16.41 -30.78
C ARG A 222 23.50 -15.33 -30.07
N VAL A 223 23.95 -14.09 -30.10
CA VAL A 223 23.24 -12.95 -29.48
C VAL A 223 21.87 -12.74 -30.14
N THR A 224 21.80 -12.78 -31.47
CA THR A 224 20.53 -12.63 -32.22
C THR A 224 19.56 -13.78 -31.91
N SER A 225 20.05 -15.01 -31.75
CA SER A 225 19.23 -16.17 -31.36
C SER A 225 18.68 -16.04 -29.93
N ALA A 226 19.49 -15.55 -28.99
CA ALA A 226 19.04 -15.29 -27.62
C ALA A 226 17.97 -14.17 -27.58
N ILE A 227 18.15 -13.13 -28.40
CA ILE A 227 17.16 -12.05 -28.57
C ILE A 227 15.86 -12.57 -29.19
N ARG A 228 15.93 -13.41 -30.23
CA ARG A 228 14.74 -14.01 -30.86
C ARG A 228 13.96 -14.88 -29.87
N SER A 229 14.63 -15.74 -29.10
CA SER A 229 13.98 -16.53 -28.05
C SER A 229 13.30 -15.65 -26.99
N SER A 230 13.96 -14.57 -26.56
CA SER A 230 13.36 -13.61 -25.63
C SER A 230 12.17 -12.83 -26.23
N LEU A 231 12.11 -12.67 -27.57
CA LEU A 231 10.99 -12.04 -28.28
C LEU A 231 9.83 -13.02 -28.54
N GLU A 232 10.11 -14.31 -28.76
CA GLU A 232 9.09 -15.36 -28.89
C GLU A 232 8.35 -15.57 -27.55
N ASP A 233 9.07 -15.55 -26.42
CA ASP A 233 8.47 -15.52 -25.08
C ASP A 233 7.54 -14.31 -24.88
N ILE A 234 7.83 -13.19 -25.55
CA ILE A 234 7.01 -11.96 -25.52
C ILE A 234 5.73 -12.11 -26.37
N GLU A 235 5.78 -12.82 -27.51
CA GLU A 235 4.59 -13.07 -28.35
C GLU A 235 3.66 -14.12 -27.74
N GLU A 236 4.21 -15.17 -27.13
CA GLU A 236 3.42 -16.20 -26.46
C GLU A 236 2.63 -15.62 -25.26
N PHE A 237 3.23 -14.69 -24.52
CA PHE A 237 2.55 -13.93 -23.47
C PHE A 237 1.44 -13.00 -24.00
N ARG A 238 1.64 -12.39 -25.18
CA ARG A 238 0.63 -11.53 -25.83
C ARG A 238 -0.57 -12.35 -26.32
N SER A 239 -0.33 -13.57 -26.81
CA SER A 239 -1.34 -14.57 -27.17
C SER A 239 -2.16 -15.01 -25.95
N TYR A 240 -1.52 -15.24 -24.80
CA TYR A 240 -2.20 -15.60 -23.55
C TYR A 240 -3.15 -14.49 -23.04
N LYS A 241 -2.78 -13.22 -23.20
CA LYS A 241 -3.63 -12.06 -22.87
C LYS A 241 -4.85 -11.93 -23.79
N LYS A 242 -4.75 -12.36 -25.06
CA LYS A 242 -5.87 -12.34 -26.03
C LYS A 242 -6.91 -13.44 -25.83
N LYS A 243 -6.56 -14.54 -25.14
CA LYS A 243 -7.48 -15.67 -24.87
C LYS A 243 -8.29 -15.54 -23.57
N LYS A 244 -8.03 -14.52 -22.75
CA LYS A 244 -8.70 -14.30 -21.45
C LYS A 244 -9.66 -13.09 -21.42
N ASN A 245 -9.83 -12.41 -22.56
CA ASN A 245 -10.94 -11.50 -22.84
C ASN A 245 -11.88 -12.18 -23.84
#